data_AF-A0A6V7K8F6-F1
#
_entry.id   AF-A0A6V7K8F6-F1
#
_cell.length_a   1.000
_cell.length_b   1.000
_cell.length_c   1.000
_cell.angle_alpha   90.00
_cell.angle_beta   90.00
_cell.angle_gamma   90.00
#
_symmetry.space_group_name_H-M   'P 1'
#
loop_
_entity.id
_entity.type
_entity.pdbx_description
1 polymer ?
#
loop_
_entity_poly.entity_id
_entity_poly.type
_entity_poly.pdbx_seq_one_letter_code
_entity_poly.pdbx_strand_id
1 'polypeptide(L)'
;VQLLVSDSDVESYKQIKADLDVLRQSVEKSELWVYKSKSIEEHGGKKNKKSTKDDEEESGTLSRKPPPQLSSIDKKGSAIDLDVGPPLHPEQADEYKKIQQILIRMNKLCIQSLPGGVMKPRKHEQRLLRNVGVHTIVLDLLQIPFDAKEDIRMNELMRLAHDFLQNFCLGNQQNQILLHKQLDLFLNPGIREAQTVCSIFQDNSTLCNEVNIKVIQHFVHCIETHGKHVQYLKFLQTIVKAENQFIRKCQEMVMQELVQAGEDVLVFYNDRASFNHFAEMMRSEKHRMDESSPLKYHVELVKLLACCTMGKNVNTEIKCHSLLPLDDIVAMVSHPDCLPEVKEAYINFLNHCYIDTEVEMKEIYTSNHMWSLFEKSFIVDMAIIATATHDRNHADTALENYVTNGVMNIITTFFSSPFSDQSTTVQ
;
A
#
# COMPACT_ATOMS: atom_id res chain seq x y z
N VAL A 1 3.35 4.72 -41.90
CA VAL A 1 2.38 4.61 -40.79
C VAL A 1 1.62 3.28 -40.79
N GLN A 2 1.18 2.76 -41.95
CA GLN A 2 0.51 1.44 -42.07
C GLN A 2 1.38 0.19 -41.80
N LEU A 3 2.70 0.34 -41.64
CA LEU A 3 3.68 -0.77 -41.48
C LEU A 3 4.16 -0.97 -40.04
N LEU A 4 3.52 -0.33 -39.05
CA LEU A 4 3.94 -0.34 -37.64
C LEU A 4 2.89 -0.96 -36.69
N VAL A 5 1.77 -1.47 -37.23
CA VAL A 5 0.71 -2.10 -36.44
C VAL A 5 0.80 -3.60 -36.69
N SER A 6 1.09 -4.38 -35.66
CA SER A 6 1.09 -5.84 -35.78
C SER A 6 -0.35 -6.35 -35.83
N ASP A 7 -0.58 -7.49 -36.47
CA ASP A 7 -1.92 -8.10 -36.50
C ASP A 7 -2.45 -8.38 -35.08
N SER A 8 -1.55 -8.68 -34.13
CA SER A 8 -1.88 -8.80 -32.71
C SER A 8 -2.36 -7.50 -32.07
N ASP A 9 -1.87 -6.33 -32.51
CA ASP A 9 -2.34 -5.03 -32.00
C ASP A 9 -3.76 -4.73 -32.51
N VAL A 10 -4.07 -5.13 -33.75
CA VAL A 10 -5.40 -5.00 -34.34
C VAL A 10 -6.41 -5.90 -33.63
N GLU A 11 -6.04 -7.14 -33.33
CA GLU A 11 -6.86 -8.06 -32.55
C GLU A 11 -7.07 -7.56 -31.11
N SER A 12 -6.01 -7.07 -30.47
CA SER A 12 -6.08 -6.48 -29.13
C SER A 12 -7.01 -5.27 -29.11
N TYR A 13 -6.92 -4.38 -30.10
CA TYR A 13 -7.81 -3.23 -30.21
C TYR A 13 -9.28 -3.64 -30.41
N LYS A 14 -9.55 -4.61 -31.29
CA LYS A 14 -10.92 -5.13 -31.50
C LYS A 14 -11.49 -5.74 -30.22
N GLN A 15 -10.69 -6.51 -29.48
CA GLN A 15 -11.11 -7.11 -28.22
C GLN A 15 -11.37 -6.04 -27.15
N ILE A 16 -10.46 -5.07 -26.99
CA ILE A 16 -10.63 -3.96 -26.04
C ILE A 16 -11.92 -3.20 -26.35
N LYS A 17 -12.18 -2.91 -27.63
CA LYS A 17 -13.37 -2.19 -28.05
C LYS A 17 -14.66 -2.96 -27.75
N ALA A 18 -14.70 -4.25 -28.10
CA ALA A 18 -15.85 -5.10 -27.82
C ALA A 18 -16.10 -5.23 -26.31
N ASP A 19 -15.05 -5.44 -25.52
CA ASP A 19 -15.12 -5.48 -24.06
C ASP A 19 -15.60 -4.15 -23.47
N LEU A 20 -15.17 -3.03 -24.06
CA LEU A 20 -15.59 -1.70 -23.62
C LEU A 20 -17.06 -1.42 -23.93
N ASP A 21 -17.55 -1.80 -25.11
CA ASP A 21 -18.95 -1.60 -25.49
C ASP A 21 -19.88 -2.40 -24.56
N VAL A 22 -19.47 -3.64 -24.19
CA VAL A 22 -20.18 -4.45 -23.18
C VAL A 22 -20.11 -3.75 -21.82
N LEU A 23 -18.92 -3.38 -21.34
CA LEU A 23 -18.76 -2.74 -20.03
C LEU A 23 -19.57 -1.44 -19.93
N ARG A 24 -19.58 -0.60 -20.97
CA ARG A 24 -20.39 0.61 -21.02
C ARG A 24 -21.87 0.29 -20.87
N GLN A 25 -22.38 -0.65 -21.65
CA GLN A 25 -23.79 -1.03 -21.58
C GLN A 25 -24.15 -1.58 -20.19
N SER A 26 -23.28 -2.37 -19.58
CA SER A 26 -23.47 -2.90 -18.23
C SER A 26 -23.48 -1.78 -17.18
N VAL A 27 -22.58 -0.78 -17.28
CA VAL A 27 -22.52 0.38 -16.38
C VAL A 27 -23.76 1.27 -16.52
N GLU A 28 -24.20 1.57 -17.74
CA GLU A 28 -25.44 2.33 -18.01
C GLU A 28 -26.68 1.62 -17.46
N LYS A 29 -26.66 0.28 -17.44
CA LYS A 29 -27.74 -0.57 -16.92
C LYS A 29 -27.49 -1.04 -15.48
N SER A 30 -26.56 -0.41 -14.76
CA SER A 30 -26.18 -0.78 -13.39
C SER A 30 -27.37 -0.89 -12.45
N GLU A 31 -28.36 -0.02 -12.58
CA GLU A 31 -29.58 -0.06 -11.76
C GLU A 31 -30.37 -1.37 -11.84
N LEU A 32 -30.19 -2.18 -12.89
CA LEU A 32 -30.94 -3.41 -13.14
C LEU A 32 -30.30 -4.65 -12.49
N TRP A 33 -28.97 -4.65 -12.32
CA TRP A 33 -28.24 -5.82 -11.85
C TRP A 33 -27.49 -5.61 -10.55
N VAL A 34 -27.22 -4.37 -10.17
CA VAL A 34 -26.59 -4.04 -8.88
C VAL A 34 -27.53 -4.40 -7.75
N TYR A 35 -27.01 -5.12 -6.77
CA TYR A 35 -27.76 -5.49 -5.58
C TYR A 35 -28.19 -4.21 -4.82
N LYS A 36 -29.51 -4.09 -4.60
CA LYS A 36 -30.10 -3.10 -3.70
C LYS A 36 -30.63 -3.83 -2.48
N SER A 37 -30.13 -3.49 -1.30
CA SER A 37 -30.69 -3.95 -0.03
C SER A 37 -32.17 -3.60 0.01
N LYS A 38 -33.06 -4.58 0.20
CA LYS A 38 -34.50 -4.31 0.34
C LYS A 38 -34.75 -3.52 1.63
N SER A 39 -34.79 -2.20 1.55
CA SER A 39 -35.45 -1.38 2.57
C SER A 39 -36.96 -1.58 2.45
N ILE A 40 -37.52 -2.42 3.33
CA ILE A 40 -38.92 -2.42 3.82
C ILE A 40 -39.94 -1.83 2.82
N GLU A 41 -40.28 -2.58 1.78
CA GLU A 41 -41.52 -2.37 1.01
C GLU A 41 -42.34 -3.65 1.04
N GLU A 42 -42.93 -3.96 2.21
CA GLU A 42 -44.09 -4.85 2.28
C GLU A 42 -45.37 -4.02 2.26
N HIS A 43 -45.82 -3.68 1.05
CA HIS A 43 -47.25 -3.51 0.80
C HIS A 43 -47.90 -4.90 0.70
N GLY A 44 -48.52 -5.32 1.81
CA GLY A 44 -49.24 -6.59 1.90
C GLY A 44 -50.41 -6.52 2.87
N GLY A 45 -51.43 -5.74 2.52
CA GLY A 45 -52.68 -5.68 3.27
C GLY A 45 -53.48 -6.99 3.21
N LYS A 46 -54.25 -7.18 4.30
CA LYS A 46 -55.42 -8.05 4.48
C LYS A 46 -55.18 -9.54 4.81
N LYS A 47 -55.17 -9.75 6.13
CA LYS A 47 -55.85 -10.83 6.86
C LYS A 47 -57.09 -11.36 6.12
N ASN A 48 -57.12 -12.65 5.83
CA ASN A 48 -58.35 -13.41 6.04
C ASN A 48 -58.06 -14.81 6.57
N LYS A 49 -58.73 -15.12 7.67
CA LYS A 49 -58.60 -16.28 8.53
C LYS A 49 -59.68 -17.29 8.12
N LYS A 50 -59.30 -18.50 7.70
CA LYS A 50 -60.15 -19.68 7.89
C LYS A 50 -59.33 -20.97 7.95
N SER A 51 -59.14 -21.41 9.20
CA SER A 51 -58.95 -22.78 9.66
C SER A 51 -60.10 -23.68 9.15
N THR A 52 -60.02 -25.00 8.95
CA THR A 52 -59.14 -26.07 9.48
C THR A 52 -59.49 -27.38 8.73
N LYS A 53 -58.53 -28.33 8.73
CA LYS A 53 -58.67 -29.81 8.72
C LYS A 53 -58.97 -30.52 7.38
N ASP A 54 -58.33 -31.63 6.99
CA ASP A 54 -57.52 -32.67 7.68
C ASP A 54 -56.53 -33.34 6.67
N ASP A 55 -55.41 -33.86 7.20
CA ASP A 55 -54.62 -35.09 6.88
C ASP A 55 -54.19 -35.41 5.42
N GLU A 56 -53.00 -35.91 5.07
CA GLU A 56 -51.97 -36.69 5.77
C GLU A 56 -50.65 -36.75 4.93
N GLU A 57 -49.51 -37.08 5.58
CA GLU A 57 -48.17 -37.48 5.05
C GLU A 57 -47.27 -36.37 4.43
N GLU A 58 -45.99 -36.15 4.80
CA GLU A 58 -44.93 -37.03 5.29
C GLU A 58 -43.85 -36.16 6.00
N SER A 59 -43.32 -36.58 7.16
CA SER A 59 -42.24 -35.87 7.88
C SER A 59 -41.24 -36.84 8.47
N GLY A 60 -39.95 -36.59 8.18
CA GLY A 60 -38.90 -36.73 9.19
C GLY A 60 -37.72 -37.63 8.81
N THR A 61 -36.62 -37.03 8.35
CA THR A 61 -35.31 -37.28 8.96
C THR A 61 -34.40 -36.06 8.77
N LEU A 62 -34.36 -35.21 9.81
CA LEU A 62 -33.32 -34.20 10.02
C LEU A 62 -32.02 -34.92 10.42
N SER A 63 -30.94 -34.70 9.68
CA SER A 63 -29.57 -35.01 10.14
C SER A 63 -28.69 -33.79 9.94
N ARG A 64 -28.43 -33.09 11.06
CA ARG A 64 -27.36 -32.12 11.26
C ARG A 64 -26.05 -32.66 10.67
N LYS A 65 -25.41 -31.91 9.76
CA LYS A 65 -23.98 -32.07 9.47
C LYS A 65 -23.20 -30.83 9.95
N PRO A 66 -22.00 -31.01 10.53
CA PRO A 66 -21.22 -29.94 11.18
C PRO A 66 -20.47 -29.08 10.13
N PRO A 67 -19.88 -27.94 10.54
CA PRO A 67 -19.14 -27.08 9.62
C PRO A 67 -17.89 -27.80 9.10
N PRO A 68 -17.55 -27.72 7.79
CA PRO A 68 -16.30 -28.28 7.30
C PRO A 68 -15.13 -27.40 7.75
N GLN A 69 -14.22 -28.01 8.51
CA GLN A 69 -12.91 -27.44 8.84
C GLN A 69 -12.07 -27.23 7.57
N LEU A 70 -11.28 -26.16 7.60
CA LEU A 70 -10.18 -25.86 6.68
C LEU A 70 -9.23 -27.05 6.53
N SER A 71 -8.98 -27.47 5.29
CA SER A 71 -7.74 -28.12 4.88
C SER A 71 -7.33 -27.62 3.49
N SER A 72 -6.39 -26.69 3.50
CA SER A 72 -5.32 -26.40 2.53
C SER A 72 -5.35 -27.02 1.11
N ILE A 73 -5.20 -26.09 0.14
CA ILE A 73 -4.51 -26.17 -1.17
C ILE A 73 -5.41 -26.36 -2.41
N ASP A 74 -5.34 -25.35 -3.30
CA ASP A 74 -5.68 -25.33 -4.74
C ASP A 74 -7.09 -24.98 -5.28
N LYS A 75 -7.79 -23.97 -4.74
CA LYS A 75 -8.78 -23.20 -5.55
C LYS A 75 -8.80 -21.71 -5.20
N LYS A 76 -8.10 -20.88 -5.99
CA LYS A 76 -8.32 -19.42 -6.04
C LYS A 76 -9.63 -19.13 -6.78
N GLY A 77 -10.78 -19.24 -6.10
CA GLY A 77 -12.06 -18.76 -6.61
C GLY A 77 -12.38 -17.39 -6.03
N SER A 78 -12.79 -16.43 -6.88
CA SER A 78 -13.33 -15.14 -6.43
C SER A 78 -14.65 -15.32 -5.66
N ALA A 79 -15.06 -14.35 -4.84
CA ALA A 79 -16.39 -14.35 -4.20
C ALA A 79 -17.54 -14.50 -5.22
N ILE A 80 -17.33 -14.04 -6.46
CA ILE A 80 -18.25 -14.20 -7.59
C ILE A 80 -18.23 -15.65 -8.15
N ASP A 81 -17.07 -16.32 -8.13
CA ASP A 81 -16.91 -17.71 -8.61
C ASP A 81 -17.43 -18.73 -7.58
N LEU A 82 -17.35 -18.37 -6.30
CA LEU A 82 -17.81 -19.17 -5.15
C LEU A 82 -19.26 -18.86 -4.77
N ASP A 83 -19.92 -17.94 -5.48
CA ASP A 83 -21.28 -17.43 -5.21
C ASP A 83 -21.50 -17.02 -3.74
N VAL A 84 -20.50 -16.34 -3.18
CA VAL A 84 -20.52 -15.86 -1.80
C VAL A 84 -21.15 -14.47 -1.79
N GLY A 85 -22.44 -14.40 -1.43
CA GLY A 85 -23.21 -13.16 -1.30
C GLY A 85 -24.72 -13.39 -1.21
N PRO A 86 -25.55 -12.34 -1.12
CA PRO A 86 -27.01 -12.46 -1.08
C PRO A 86 -27.54 -13.21 -2.32
N PRO A 87 -28.66 -13.96 -2.22
CA PRO A 87 -29.23 -14.64 -3.38
C PRO A 87 -29.62 -13.61 -4.46
N LEU A 88 -29.03 -13.75 -5.66
CA LEU A 88 -29.33 -12.92 -6.84
C LEU A 88 -30.15 -13.71 -7.86
N HIS A 89 -30.84 -12.97 -8.73
CA HIS A 89 -31.38 -13.56 -9.94
C HIS A 89 -30.22 -14.02 -10.86
N PRO A 90 -30.32 -15.16 -11.55
CA PRO A 90 -29.23 -15.69 -12.40
C PRO A 90 -28.74 -14.69 -13.45
N GLU A 91 -29.63 -13.85 -14.00
CA GLU A 91 -29.26 -12.78 -14.95
C GLU A 91 -28.35 -11.71 -14.32
N GLN A 92 -28.52 -11.42 -13.03
CA GLN A 92 -27.68 -10.46 -12.30
C GLN A 92 -26.31 -11.09 -12.04
N ALA A 93 -26.27 -12.34 -11.59
CA ALA A 93 -25.03 -13.08 -11.34
C ALA A 93 -24.17 -13.24 -12.62
N ASP A 94 -24.81 -13.45 -13.78
CA ASP A 94 -24.14 -13.49 -15.07
C ASP A 94 -23.51 -12.14 -15.43
N GLU A 95 -24.16 -11.03 -15.09
CA GLU A 95 -23.63 -9.68 -15.35
C GLU A 95 -22.41 -9.36 -14.48
N TYR A 96 -22.45 -9.72 -13.18
CA TYR A 96 -21.27 -9.63 -12.30
C TYR A 96 -20.09 -10.43 -12.86
N LYS A 97 -20.33 -11.67 -13.32
CA LYS A 97 -19.28 -12.52 -13.93
C LYS A 97 -18.73 -11.92 -15.22
N LYS A 98 -19.58 -11.37 -16.09
CA LYS A 98 -19.14 -10.71 -17.34
C LYS A 98 -18.21 -9.53 -17.05
N ILE A 99 -18.62 -8.62 -16.16
CA ILE A 99 -17.82 -7.44 -15.80
C ILE A 99 -16.49 -7.87 -15.16
N GLN A 100 -16.53 -8.86 -14.27
CA GLN A 100 -15.33 -9.39 -13.63
C GLN A 100 -14.32 -9.92 -14.67
N GLN A 101 -14.78 -10.71 -15.64
CA GLN A 101 -13.91 -11.24 -16.70
C GLN A 101 -13.34 -10.13 -17.57
N ILE A 102 -14.13 -9.10 -17.89
CA ILE A 102 -13.65 -7.92 -18.63
C ILE A 102 -12.56 -7.20 -17.84
N LEU A 103 -12.77 -6.89 -16.56
CA LEU A 103 -11.77 -6.21 -15.72
C LEU A 103 -10.49 -7.04 -15.55
N ILE A 104 -10.59 -8.36 -15.40
CA ILE A 104 -9.42 -9.24 -15.33
C ILE A 104 -8.64 -9.22 -16.65
N ARG A 105 -9.33 -9.27 -17.80
CA ARG A 105 -8.69 -9.17 -19.12
C ARG A 105 -8.00 -7.82 -19.30
N MET A 106 -8.67 -6.72 -18.97
CA MET A 106 -8.13 -5.37 -19.06
C MET A 106 -6.91 -5.18 -18.15
N ASN A 107 -6.94 -5.72 -16.94
CA ASN A 107 -5.78 -5.75 -16.03
C ASN A 107 -4.57 -6.46 -16.67
N LYS A 108 -4.78 -7.65 -17.25
CA LYS A 108 -3.71 -8.40 -17.94
C LYS A 108 -3.17 -7.69 -19.18
N LEU A 109 -3.92 -6.75 -19.77
CA LEU A 109 -3.44 -5.93 -20.88
C LEU A 109 -2.53 -4.80 -20.40
N CYS A 110 -2.74 -4.28 -19.19
CA CYS A 110 -1.89 -3.23 -18.59
C CYS A 110 -0.52 -3.75 -18.14
N ILE A 111 -0.44 -5.00 -17.67
CA ILE A 111 0.77 -5.58 -17.07
C ILE A 111 1.22 -6.87 -17.76
N GLN A 112 2.53 -7.03 -17.90
CA GLN A 112 3.15 -8.30 -18.25
C GLN A 112 3.75 -8.91 -16.98
N SER A 113 3.15 -9.99 -16.48
CA SER A 113 3.72 -10.76 -15.37
C SER A 113 4.93 -11.56 -15.89
N LEU A 114 6.12 -11.23 -15.40
CA LEU A 114 7.32 -12.01 -15.66
C LEU A 114 7.45 -13.15 -14.62
N PRO A 115 8.17 -14.25 -14.93
CA PRO A 115 8.53 -15.25 -13.93
C PRO A 115 9.34 -14.58 -12.80
N GLY A 116 8.89 -14.70 -11.55
CA GLY A 116 9.50 -14.03 -10.39
C GLY A 116 8.68 -12.91 -9.75
N GLY A 117 7.44 -12.68 -10.18
CA GLY A 117 6.52 -11.73 -9.53
C GLY A 117 6.73 -10.26 -9.88
N VAL A 118 7.70 -9.95 -10.74
CA VAL A 118 7.95 -8.58 -11.22
C VAL A 118 6.94 -8.23 -12.32
N MET A 119 6.13 -7.20 -12.07
CA MET A 119 5.16 -6.66 -13.01
C MET A 119 5.82 -5.63 -13.93
N LYS A 120 5.86 -5.90 -15.24
CA LYS A 120 6.36 -4.93 -16.23
C LYS A 120 5.19 -4.20 -16.90
N PRO A 121 5.20 -2.85 -16.96
CA PRO A 121 4.11 -2.10 -17.59
C PRO A 121 4.13 -2.24 -19.11
N ARG A 122 2.96 -2.50 -19.71
CA ARG A 122 2.77 -2.52 -21.17
C ARG A 122 2.37 -1.13 -21.65
N LYS A 123 3.36 -0.27 -21.88
CA LYS A 123 3.14 1.14 -22.24
C LYS A 123 2.34 1.35 -23.55
N HIS A 124 2.46 0.43 -24.51
CA HIS A 124 1.68 0.49 -25.76
C HIS A 124 0.19 0.24 -25.47
N GLU A 125 -0.12 -0.80 -24.71
CA GLU A 125 -1.50 -1.21 -24.43
C GLU A 125 -2.19 -0.24 -23.47
N GLN A 126 -1.47 0.26 -22.47
CA GLN A 126 -1.95 1.36 -21.62
C GLN A 126 -2.31 2.61 -22.45
N ARG A 127 -1.56 2.89 -23.55
CA ARG A 127 -1.86 4.00 -24.45
C ARG A 127 -3.11 3.72 -25.29
N LEU A 128 -3.29 2.50 -25.78
CA LEU A 128 -4.51 2.09 -26.47
C LEU A 128 -5.73 2.23 -25.55
N LEU A 129 -5.67 1.68 -24.34
CA LEU A 129 -6.72 1.77 -23.33
C LEU A 129 -7.09 3.23 -23.01
N ARG A 130 -6.09 4.13 -22.97
CA ARG A 130 -6.32 5.57 -22.82
C ARG A 130 -7.09 6.12 -24.02
N ASN A 131 -6.61 5.87 -25.23
CA ASN A 131 -7.17 6.43 -26.46
C ASN A 131 -8.60 5.93 -26.75
N VAL A 132 -8.93 4.71 -26.33
CA VAL A 132 -10.29 4.16 -26.45
C VAL A 132 -11.23 4.72 -25.37
N GLY A 133 -10.69 5.25 -24.26
CA GLY A 133 -11.50 5.83 -23.19
C GLY A 133 -11.96 4.80 -22.15
N VAL A 134 -11.19 3.72 -21.92
CA VAL A 134 -11.57 2.69 -20.94
C VAL A 134 -11.62 3.25 -19.52
N HIS A 135 -10.68 4.12 -19.18
CA HIS A 135 -10.60 4.77 -17.87
C HIS A 135 -11.87 5.56 -17.50
N THR A 136 -12.54 6.23 -18.45
CA THR A 136 -13.76 6.99 -18.13
C THR A 136 -14.89 6.07 -17.68
N ILE A 137 -15.09 4.95 -18.39
CA ILE A 137 -16.15 3.98 -18.05
C ILE A 137 -15.84 3.26 -16.75
N VAL A 138 -14.57 2.98 -16.45
CA VAL A 138 -14.18 2.41 -15.16
C VAL A 138 -14.42 3.41 -14.02
N LEU A 139 -14.22 4.71 -14.24
CA LEU A 139 -14.56 5.74 -13.26
C LEU A 139 -16.07 5.91 -13.08
N ASP A 140 -16.85 5.75 -14.14
CA ASP A 140 -18.31 5.72 -14.06
C ASP A 140 -18.77 4.48 -13.25
N LEU A 141 -18.12 3.32 -13.44
CA LEU A 141 -18.36 2.11 -12.67
C LEU A 141 -18.11 2.34 -11.16
N LEU A 142 -17.03 3.05 -10.79
CA LEU A 142 -16.70 3.33 -9.39
C LEU A 142 -17.72 4.27 -8.71
N GLN A 143 -18.44 5.09 -9.47
CA GLN A 143 -19.45 6.02 -8.94
C GLN A 143 -20.82 5.37 -8.74
N ILE A 144 -21.00 4.11 -9.11
CA ILE A 144 -22.26 3.39 -8.92
C ILE A 144 -22.52 3.21 -7.41
N PRO A 145 -23.67 3.64 -6.88
CA PRO A 145 -24.01 3.41 -5.48
C PRO A 145 -24.30 1.93 -5.25
N PHE A 146 -23.67 1.34 -4.24
CA PHE A 146 -23.88 -0.05 -3.85
C PHE A 146 -23.78 -0.23 -2.34
N ASP A 147 -24.31 -1.34 -1.83
CA ASP A 147 -24.17 -1.70 -0.41
C ASP A 147 -22.81 -2.35 -0.16
N ALA A 148 -21.87 -1.57 0.38
CA ALA A 148 -20.52 -2.03 0.71
C ALA A 148 -20.47 -3.13 1.78
N LYS A 149 -21.52 -3.33 2.58
CA LYS A 149 -21.57 -4.33 3.66
C LYS A 149 -22.18 -5.64 3.18
N GLU A 150 -23.22 -5.59 2.36
CA GLU A 150 -23.94 -6.78 1.89
C GLU A 150 -23.43 -7.29 0.52
N ASP A 151 -23.01 -6.40 -0.38
CA ASP A 151 -22.62 -6.78 -1.75
C ASP A 151 -21.11 -7.08 -1.87
N ILE A 152 -20.73 -8.28 -1.40
CA ILE A 152 -19.35 -8.80 -1.51
C ILE A 152 -18.91 -8.92 -2.99
N ARG A 153 -19.84 -9.17 -3.92
CA ARG A 153 -19.53 -9.31 -5.35
C ARG A 153 -19.19 -7.95 -5.97
N MET A 154 -19.94 -6.89 -5.65
CA MET A 154 -19.58 -5.55 -6.07
C MET A 154 -18.26 -5.09 -5.45
N ASN A 155 -17.99 -5.42 -4.18
CA ASN A 155 -16.70 -5.15 -3.56
C ASN A 155 -15.52 -5.76 -4.34
N GLU A 156 -15.69 -6.94 -4.93
CA GLU A 156 -14.66 -7.53 -5.78
C GLU A 156 -14.53 -6.83 -7.15
N LEU A 157 -15.64 -6.40 -7.76
CA LEU A 157 -15.58 -5.59 -8.98
C LEU A 157 -14.88 -4.26 -8.73
N MET A 158 -15.19 -3.57 -7.64
CA MET A 158 -14.49 -2.35 -7.24
C MET A 158 -13.00 -2.62 -7.01
N ARG A 159 -12.64 -3.77 -6.40
CA ARG A 159 -11.23 -4.16 -6.22
C ARG A 159 -10.53 -4.27 -7.57
N LEU A 160 -11.12 -4.98 -8.52
CA LEU A 160 -10.55 -5.15 -9.87
C LEU A 160 -10.49 -3.84 -10.66
N ALA A 161 -11.44 -2.93 -10.45
CA ALA A 161 -11.44 -1.59 -11.03
C ALA A 161 -10.29 -0.73 -10.46
N HIS A 162 -10.07 -0.74 -9.14
CA HIS A 162 -8.92 -0.07 -8.53
C HIS A 162 -7.60 -0.69 -8.98
N ASP A 163 -7.49 -2.03 -9.04
CA ASP A 163 -6.33 -2.73 -9.59
C ASP A 163 -6.06 -2.29 -11.03
N PHE A 164 -7.11 -2.12 -11.84
CA PHE A 164 -6.99 -1.63 -13.22
C PHE A 164 -6.43 -0.21 -13.26
N LEU A 165 -6.95 0.71 -12.46
CA LEU A 165 -6.46 2.09 -12.43
C LEU A 165 -5.01 2.16 -11.96
N GLN A 166 -4.64 1.39 -10.93
CA GLN A 166 -3.25 1.28 -10.44
C GLN A 166 -2.32 0.78 -11.56
N ASN A 167 -2.70 -0.30 -12.24
CA ASN A 167 -1.95 -0.88 -13.36
C ASN A 167 -1.93 0.02 -14.60
N PHE A 168 -2.98 0.82 -14.82
CA PHE A 168 -3.09 1.77 -15.93
C PHE A 168 -2.15 2.97 -15.76
N CYS A 169 -1.88 3.37 -14.51
CA CYS A 169 -0.94 4.42 -14.15
C CYS A 169 0.52 3.94 -14.10
N LEU A 170 0.76 2.66 -13.84
CA LEU A 170 2.11 2.10 -13.65
C LEU A 170 3.06 2.45 -14.81
N GLY A 171 4.06 3.28 -14.52
CA GLY A 171 5.12 3.67 -15.47
C GLY A 171 4.67 4.55 -16.63
N ASN A 172 3.52 5.23 -16.51
CA ASN A 172 2.93 6.06 -17.58
C ASN A 172 2.41 7.42 -17.06
N GLN A 173 3.27 8.43 -17.12
CA GLN A 173 3.01 9.80 -16.67
C GLN A 173 1.77 10.45 -17.28
N GLN A 174 1.48 10.18 -18.56
CA GLN A 174 0.34 10.78 -19.24
C GLN A 174 -1.01 10.24 -18.72
N ASN A 175 -1.05 8.95 -18.36
CA ASN A 175 -2.24 8.34 -17.76
C ASN A 175 -2.45 8.84 -16.32
N GLN A 176 -1.36 9.05 -15.59
CA GLN A 176 -1.40 9.64 -14.26
C GLN A 176 -1.96 11.07 -14.26
N ILE A 177 -1.49 11.94 -15.16
CA ILE A 177 -2.02 13.31 -15.30
C ILE A 177 -3.51 13.31 -15.63
N LEU A 178 -3.97 12.33 -16.40
CA LEU A 178 -5.38 12.19 -16.76
C LEU A 178 -6.24 11.83 -15.54
N LEU A 179 -5.83 10.83 -14.75
CA LEU A 179 -6.55 10.46 -13.52
C LEU A 179 -6.45 11.55 -12.44
N HIS A 180 -5.34 12.29 -12.38
CA HIS A 180 -5.17 13.41 -11.46
C HIS A 180 -6.25 14.50 -11.63
N LYS A 181 -6.82 14.66 -12.83
CA LYS A 181 -7.95 15.60 -13.05
C LYS A 181 -9.22 15.20 -12.31
N GLN A 182 -9.34 13.94 -11.92
CA GLN A 182 -10.49 13.37 -11.21
C GLN A 182 -10.07 12.91 -9.80
N LEU A 183 -9.02 13.51 -9.24
CA LEU A 183 -8.47 13.14 -7.93
C LEU A 183 -9.52 13.22 -6.81
N ASP A 184 -10.46 14.17 -6.90
CA ASP A 184 -11.52 14.37 -5.90
C ASP A 184 -12.39 13.11 -5.67
N LEU A 185 -12.54 12.24 -6.68
CA LEU A 185 -13.25 10.97 -6.54
C LEU A 185 -12.56 9.99 -5.59
N PHE A 186 -11.24 10.13 -5.42
CA PHE A 186 -10.42 9.25 -4.60
C PHE A 186 -10.05 9.87 -3.25
N LEU A 187 -10.49 11.09 -2.95
CA LEU A 187 -10.33 11.72 -1.63
C LEU A 187 -11.41 11.26 -0.64
N ASN A 188 -11.67 9.95 -0.64
CA ASN A 188 -12.54 9.28 0.30
C ASN A 188 -11.70 8.45 1.28
N PRO A 189 -12.17 8.24 2.53
CA PRO A 189 -11.41 7.58 3.58
C PRO A 189 -11.31 6.05 3.43
N GLY A 190 -10.99 5.56 2.23
CA GLY A 190 -10.81 4.15 1.93
C GLY A 190 -9.36 3.78 1.60
N ILE A 191 -8.97 2.57 2.01
CA ILE A 191 -7.60 2.05 1.83
C ILE A 191 -7.29 1.85 0.33
N ARG A 192 -8.30 1.51 -0.48
CA ARG A 192 -8.14 1.21 -1.91
C ARG A 192 -7.94 2.49 -2.72
N GLU A 193 -8.70 3.52 -2.36
CA GLU A 193 -8.59 4.87 -2.89
C GLU A 193 -7.19 5.40 -2.61
N ALA A 194 -6.68 5.24 -1.38
CA ALA A 194 -5.30 5.58 -1.05
C ALA A 194 -4.28 4.87 -1.94
N GLN A 195 -4.42 3.56 -2.17
CA GLN A 195 -3.53 2.82 -3.07
C GLN A 195 -3.62 3.32 -4.52
N THR A 196 -4.81 3.63 -5.03
CA THR A 196 -4.97 4.23 -6.35
C THR A 196 -4.31 5.60 -6.43
N VAL A 197 -4.45 6.44 -5.41
CA VAL A 197 -3.78 7.74 -5.35
C VAL A 197 -2.26 7.57 -5.29
N CYS A 198 -1.73 6.61 -4.53
CA CYS A 198 -0.29 6.26 -4.58
C CYS A 198 0.15 5.99 -6.02
N SER A 199 -0.55 5.13 -6.75
CA SER A 199 -0.18 4.80 -8.14
C SER A 199 -0.31 5.98 -9.11
N ILE A 200 -1.20 6.94 -8.85
CA ILE A 200 -1.31 8.17 -9.65
C ILE A 200 -0.04 9.03 -9.51
N PHE A 201 0.49 9.17 -8.29
CA PHE A 201 1.68 9.99 -8.04
C PHE A 201 3.01 9.23 -8.18
N GLN A 202 2.97 7.89 -8.19
CA GLN A 202 4.16 7.04 -8.24
C GLN A 202 5.05 7.34 -9.45
N ASP A 203 6.33 7.63 -9.18
CA ASP A 203 7.33 7.93 -10.22
C ASP A 203 6.92 9.05 -11.17
N ASN A 204 6.15 10.04 -10.68
CA ASN A 204 5.74 11.21 -11.44
C ASN A 204 6.18 12.51 -10.79
N SER A 205 7.37 12.98 -11.18
CA SER A 205 7.96 14.20 -10.61
C SER A 205 7.12 15.46 -10.90
N THR A 206 6.45 15.55 -12.06
CA THR A 206 5.65 16.75 -12.40
C THR A 206 4.41 16.86 -11.52
N LEU A 207 3.67 15.76 -11.36
CA LEU A 207 2.50 15.73 -10.47
C LEU A 207 2.91 15.93 -9.01
N CYS A 208 4.00 15.30 -8.56
CA CYS A 208 4.45 15.45 -7.19
C CYS A 208 4.86 16.90 -6.87
N ASN A 209 5.44 17.64 -7.83
CA ASN A 209 5.76 19.07 -7.62
C ASN A 209 4.53 19.99 -7.54
N GLU A 210 3.42 19.62 -8.18
CA GLU A 210 2.16 20.37 -8.21
C GLU A 210 1.13 19.91 -7.16
N VAL A 211 1.51 19.00 -6.25
CA VAL A 211 0.62 18.50 -5.19
C VAL A 211 0.04 19.66 -4.37
N ASN A 212 -1.28 19.63 -4.21
CA ASN A 212 -2.01 20.55 -3.34
C ASN A 212 -1.91 20.09 -1.89
N ILE A 213 -1.62 21.01 -0.97
CA ILE A 213 -1.54 20.75 0.47
C ILE A 213 -2.82 20.12 1.03
N LYS A 214 -3.99 20.43 0.45
CA LYS A 214 -5.28 19.85 0.86
C LYS A 214 -5.32 18.32 0.73
N VAL A 215 -4.62 17.77 -0.26
CA VAL A 215 -4.52 16.32 -0.45
C VAL A 215 -3.73 15.70 0.69
N ILE A 216 -2.60 16.31 1.05
CA ILE A 216 -1.77 15.88 2.19
C ILE A 216 -2.58 15.93 3.49
N GLN A 217 -3.25 17.07 3.73
CA GLN A 217 -4.12 17.26 4.91
C GLN A 217 -5.23 16.22 5.00
N HIS A 218 -5.86 15.88 3.87
CA HIS A 218 -6.88 14.83 3.84
C HIS A 218 -6.32 13.49 4.29
N PHE A 219 -5.15 13.08 3.78
CA PHE A 219 -4.54 11.80 4.18
C PHE A 219 -4.07 11.79 5.64
N VAL A 220 -3.53 12.90 6.15
CA VAL A 220 -3.18 13.05 7.56
C VAL A 220 -4.43 12.92 8.44
N HIS A 221 -5.52 13.62 8.08
CA HIS A 221 -6.79 13.51 8.78
C HIS A 221 -7.42 12.10 8.71
N CYS A 222 -7.26 11.41 7.57
CA CYS A 222 -7.70 10.01 7.43
C CYS A 222 -6.94 9.08 8.38
N ILE A 223 -5.65 9.33 8.63
CA ILE A 223 -4.88 8.58 9.63
C ILE A 223 -5.44 8.82 11.04
N GLU A 224 -5.75 10.07 11.39
CA GLU A 224 -6.31 10.45 12.70
C GLU A 224 -7.69 9.82 12.95
N THR A 225 -8.57 9.85 11.95
CA THR A 225 -10.00 9.52 12.12
C THR A 225 -10.37 8.09 11.76
N HIS A 226 -9.71 7.51 10.75
CA HIS A 226 -10.05 6.17 10.21
C HIS A 226 -9.00 5.11 10.56
N GLY A 227 -7.92 5.51 11.21
CA GLY A 227 -6.91 4.63 11.80
C GLY A 227 -5.56 4.65 11.09
N LYS A 228 -4.57 4.09 11.80
CA LYS A 228 -3.16 4.05 11.43
C LYS A 228 -2.88 2.98 10.37
N HIS A 229 -3.29 3.26 9.14
CA HIS A 229 -3.07 2.36 7.99
C HIS A 229 -1.75 2.68 7.27
N VAL A 230 -1.00 1.62 6.94
CA VAL A 230 0.29 1.71 6.24
C VAL A 230 0.16 2.34 4.85
N GLN A 231 -0.98 2.15 4.19
CA GLN A 231 -1.21 2.62 2.82
C GLN A 231 -1.23 4.16 2.75
N TYR A 232 -1.72 4.84 3.79
CA TYR A 232 -1.68 6.31 3.86
C TYR A 232 -0.24 6.84 3.99
N LEU A 233 0.62 6.16 4.78
CA LEU A 233 2.04 6.51 4.88
C LEU A 233 2.77 6.26 3.55
N LYS A 234 2.45 5.16 2.87
CA LYS A 234 3.02 4.87 1.53
C LYS A 234 2.68 5.97 0.52
N PHE A 235 1.49 6.55 0.58
CA PHE A 235 1.15 7.72 -0.24
C PHE A 235 2.10 8.89 0.05
N LEU A 236 2.27 9.24 1.33
CA LEU A 236 3.16 10.31 1.76
C LEU A 236 4.61 10.07 1.34
N GLN A 237 5.09 8.81 1.40
CA GLN A 237 6.42 8.45 0.91
C GLN A 237 6.55 8.65 -0.61
N THR A 238 5.50 8.29 -1.35
CA THR A 238 5.47 8.37 -2.82
C THR A 238 5.53 9.82 -3.31
N ILE A 239 4.86 10.76 -2.64
CA ILE A 239 4.89 12.17 -3.05
C ILE A 239 6.20 12.88 -2.68
N VAL A 240 6.91 12.37 -1.68
CA VAL A 240 8.19 12.91 -1.21
C VAL A 240 9.35 12.50 -2.15
N LYS A 241 9.29 11.30 -2.70
CA LYS A 241 10.31 10.74 -3.60
C LYS A 241 9.69 10.27 -4.91
N ALA A 242 10.02 10.95 -6.01
CA ALA A 242 9.58 10.59 -7.35
C ALA A 242 10.77 10.46 -8.31
N GLU A 243 10.84 9.39 -9.11
CA GLU A 243 11.89 9.17 -10.12
C GLU A 243 13.33 9.24 -9.54
N ASN A 244 13.52 8.76 -8.30
CA ASN A 244 14.74 8.89 -7.52
C ASN A 244 15.19 10.34 -7.23
N GLN A 245 14.30 11.31 -7.42
CA GLN A 245 14.50 12.70 -7.00
C GLN A 245 13.66 13.01 -5.76
N PHE A 246 14.23 13.85 -4.89
CA PHE A 246 13.57 14.33 -3.68
C PHE A 246 12.94 15.69 -3.92
N ILE A 247 11.66 15.81 -3.59
CA ILE A 247 10.91 17.05 -3.83
C ILE A 247 10.85 17.83 -2.52
N ARG A 248 11.80 18.75 -2.34
CA ARG A 248 11.97 19.55 -1.09
C ARG A 248 10.67 20.20 -0.60
N LYS A 249 9.89 20.77 -1.52
CA LYS A 249 8.60 21.39 -1.20
C LYS A 249 7.61 20.40 -0.57
N CYS A 250 7.52 19.18 -1.12
CA CYS A 250 6.65 18.13 -0.60
C CYS A 250 7.16 17.58 0.73
N GLN A 251 8.48 17.41 0.87
CA GLN A 251 9.10 17.05 2.15
C GLN A 251 8.71 18.01 3.28
N GLU A 252 8.82 19.32 3.03
CA GLU A 252 8.49 20.35 4.02
C GLU A 252 6.99 20.35 4.35
N MET A 253 6.12 20.26 3.34
CA MET A 253 4.66 20.23 3.54
C MET A 253 4.22 18.98 4.33
N VAL A 254 4.70 17.80 3.94
CA VAL A 254 4.38 16.54 4.65
C VAL A 254 4.89 16.61 6.08
N MET A 255 6.13 17.06 6.30
CA MET A 255 6.69 17.18 7.64
C MET A 255 5.92 18.16 8.51
N GLN A 256 5.46 19.29 7.96
CA GLN A 256 4.67 20.27 8.70
C GLN A 256 3.32 19.69 9.15
N GLU A 257 2.59 19.01 8.27
CA GLU A 257 1.29 18.42 8.58
C GLU A 257 1.41 17.25 9.58
N LEU A 258 2.45 16.41 9.45
CA LEU A 258 2.72 15.33 10.41
C LEU A 258 3.02 15.87 11.82
N VAL A 259 3.84 16.91 11.94
CA VAL A 259 4.15 17.55 13.23
C VAL A 259 2.91 18.22 13.83
N GLN A 260 2.04 18.78 12.99
CA GLN A 260 0.80 19.40 13.44
C GLN A 260 -0.21 18.39 13.98
N ALA A 261 -0.29 17.20 13.37
CA ALA A 261 -1.14 16.10 13.84
C ALA A 261 -0.65 15.47 15.16
N GLY A 262 0.64 15.60 15.49
CA GLY A 262 1.19 15.15 16.78
C GLY A 262 1.04 13.64 16.99
N GLU A 263 0.74 13.22 18.23
CA GLU A 263 0.71 11.81 18.67
C GLU A 263 -0.38 10.95 18.00
N ASP A 264 -1.39 11.58 17.40
CA ASP A 264 -2.46 10.88 16.67
C ASP A 264 -1.91 10.19 15.41
N VAL A 265 -0.84 10.73 14.83
CA VAL A 265 -0.15 10.20 13.64
C VAL A 265 1.27 9.73 13.98
N LEU A 266 2.02 10.53 14.74
CA LEU A 266 3.39 10.27 15.12
C LEU A 266 3.47 9.35 16.35
N VAL A 267 3.48 8.05 16.11
CA VAL A 267 3.63 7.03 17.16
C VAL A 267 5.10 6.71 17.38
N PHE A 268 5.68 7.29 18.42
CA PHE A 268 7.04 6.99 18.88
C PHE A 268 7.04 6.24 20.21
N TYR A 269 8.10 5.46 20.45
CA TYR A 269 8.28 4.62 21.63
C TYR A 269 9.51 5.08 22.42
N ASN A 270 9.53 6.36 22.79
CA ASN A 270 10.72 7.04 23.33
C ASN A 270 10.86 6.86 24.86
N ASP A 271 9.77 6.57 25.58
CA ASP A 271 9.85 6.31 27.01
C ASP A 271 10.10 4.82 27.30
N ARG A 272 10.65 4.53 28.48
CA ARG A 272 11.04 3.16 28.85
C ARG A 272 9.86 2.16 28.83
N ALA A 273 8.64 2.59 29.13
CA ALA A 273 7.48 1.69 29.13
C ALA A 273 7.01 1.41 27.70
N SER A 274 6.93 2.44 26.86
CA SER A 274 6.58 2.29 25.44
C SER A 274 7.65 1.50 24.67
N PHE A 275 8.94 1.71 24.94
CA PHE A 275 10.03 0.91 24.36
C PHE A 275 9.92 -0.57 24.73
N ASN A 276 9.67 -0.89 26.00
CA ASN A 276 9.48 -2.27 26.44
C ASN A 276 8.27 -2.92 25.75
N HIS A 277 7.17 -2.17 25.61
CA HIS A 277 6.00 -2.64 24.87
C HIS A 277 6.31 -2.91 23.39
N PHE A 278 7.08 -2.03 22.74
CA PHE A 278 7.50 -2.22 21.36
C PHE A 278 8.43 -3.43 21.20
N ALA A 279 9.35 -3.65 22.15
CA ALA A 279 10.21 -4.83 22.18
C ALA A 279 9.41 -6.14 22.39
N GLU A 280 8.35 -6.12 23.19
CA GLU A 280 7.41 -7.24 23.33
C GLU A 280 6.64 -7.49 22.03
N MET A 281 6.18 -6.42 21.37
CA MET A 281 5.50 -6.50 20.07
C MET A 281 6.40 -7.15 19.02
N MET A 282 7.66 -6.70 18.89
CA MET A 282 8.66 -7.29 17.99
C MET A 282 8.89 -8.79 18.26
N ARG A 283 8.92 -9.21 19.54
CA ARG A 283 9.04 -10.63 19.90
C ARG A 283 7.81 -11.44 19.50
N SER A 284 6.62 -10.89 19.68
CA SER A 284 5.35 -11.56 19.39
C SER A 284 5.04 -11.66 17.89
N GLU A 285 5.40 -10.64 17.11
CA GLU A 285 5.07 -10.52 15.69
C GLU A 285 6.20 -10.97 14.75
N LYS A 286 7.28 -11.55 15.29
CA LYS A 286 8.45 -12.05 14.54
C LYS A 286 8.12 -12.96 13.34
N HIS A 287 6.94 -13.58 13.33
CA HIS A 287 6.49 -14.49 12.26
C HIS A 287 5.27 -13.98 11.46
N ARG A 288 4.69 -12.81 11.79
CA ARG A 288 3.49 -12.27 11.14
C ARG A 288 3.55 -10.75 11.04
N MET A 289 4.19 -10.24 9.98
CA MET A 289 4.08 -8.82 9.61
C MET A 289 2.77 -8.57 8.85
N ASP A 290 1.64 -8.64 9.54
CA ASP A 290 0.33 -8.30 8.95
C ASP A 290 0.32 -6.82 8.53
N GLU A 291 -0.34 -6.49 7.41
CA GLU A 291 -0.33 -5.13 6.83
C GLU A 291 -0.93 -4.04 7.73
N SER A 292 -1.71 -4.43 8.74
CA SER A 292 -2.34 -3.57 9.73
C SER A 292 -1.61 -3.54 11.08
N SER A 293 -0.43 -4.15 11.20
CA SER A 293 0.30 -4.16 12.47
C SER A 293 0.82 -2.75 12.83
N PRO A 294 0.70 -2.34 14.11
CA PRO A 294 1.33 -1.11 14.62
C PRO A 294 2.84 -1.08 14.41
N LEU A 295 3.51 -2.24 14.42
CA LEU A 295 4.94 -2.37 14.12
C LEU A 295 5.26 -1.95 12.69
N LYS A 296 4.48 -2.44 11.72
CA LYS A 296 4.66 -2.10 10.30
C LYS A 296 4.36 -0.63 10.04
N TYR A 297 3.34 -0.08 10.72
CA TYR A 297 3.06 1.35 10.68
C TYR A 297 4.25 2.17 11.17
N HIS A 298 4.83 1.81 12.32
CA HIS A 298 5.98 2.51 12.87
C HIS A 298 7.21 2.42 11.95
N VAL A 299 7.52 1.24 11.39
CA VAL A 299 8.61 1.07 10.41
C VAL A 299 8.42 1.98 9.20
N GLU A 300 7.22 2.02 8.63
CA GLU A 300 6.91 2.86 7.47
C GLU A 300 6.87 4.36 7.82
N LEU A 301 6.56 4.71 9.07
CA LEU A 301 6.67 6.08 9.57
C LEU A 301 8.14 6.52 9.64
N VAL A 302 9.02 5.69 10.22
CA VAL A 302 10.47 5.99 10.29
C VAL A 302 11.07 6.11 8.88
N LYS A 303 10.68 5.23 7.95
CA LYS A 303 11.08 5.34 6.53
C LYS A 303 10.58 6.63 5.89
N LEU A 304 9.36 7.07 6.18
CA LEU A 304 8.82 8.34 5.69
C LEU A 304 9.64 9.53 6.22
N LEU A 305 9.97 9.54 7.51
CA LEU A 305 10.79 10.59 8.11
C LEU A 305 12.19 10.62 7.47
N ALA A 306 12.80 9.45 7.24
CA ALA A 306 14.06 9.36 6.52
C ALA A 306 13.94 9.92 5.09
N CYS A 307 12.86 9.58 4.37
CA CYS A 307 12.59 10.15 3.04
C CYS A 307 12.38 11.66 3.07
N CYS A 308 11.82 12.21 4.16
CA CYS A 308 11.65 13.65 4.34
C CYS A 308 12.98 14.40 4.52
N THR A 309 13.99 13.77 5.15
CA THR A 309 15.32 14.40 5.36
C THR A 309 16.30 14.16 4.21
N MET A 310 16.06 13.16 3.35
CA MET A 310 16.89 12.90 2.18
C MET A 310 17.01 14.13 1.26
N GLY A 311 18.21 14.35 0.70
CA GLY A 311 18.47 15.50 -0.18
C GLY A 311 18.87 16.79 0.55
N LYS A 312 19.34 16.66 1.80
CA LYS A 312 19.93 17.72 2.63
C LYS A 312 18.94 18.85 2.86
N ASN A 313 17.86 18.54 3.58
CA ASN A 313 16.78 19.48 3.85
C ASN A 313 16.82 19.88 5.33
N VAL A 314 17.63 20.88 5.64
CA VAL A 314 17.93 21.37 7.00
C VAL A 314 16.67 21.61 7.83
N ASN A 315 15.62 22.20 7.25
CA ASN A 315 14.37 22.50 7.97
C ASN A 315 13.68 21.23 8.47
N THR A 316 13.69 20.18 7.65
CA THR A 316 13.10 18.87 8.01
C THR A 316 14.03 18.08 8.92
N GLU A 317 15.35 18.18 8.74
CA GLU A 317 16.36 17.55 9.60
C GLU A 317 16.22 18.02 11.05
N ILE A 318 16.17 19.34 11.29
CA ILE A 318 16.03 19.91 12.65
C ILE A 318 14.75 19.41 13.34
N LYS A 319 13.64 19.37 12.61
CA LYS A 319 12.37 18.86 13.17
C LYS A 319 12.47 17.36 13.48
N CYS A 320 13.07 16.58 12.60
CA CYS A 320 13.26 15.14 12.79
C CYS A 320 14.17 14.81 13.98
N HIS A 321 15.20 15.64 14.26
CA HIS A 321 16.04 15.47 15.46
C HIS A 321 15.23 15.56 16.76
N SER A 322 14.26 16.46 16.82
CA SER A 322 13.41 16.60 18.00
C SER A 322 12.45 15.44 18.22
N LEU A 323 12.10 14.70 17.15
CA LEU A 323 11.18 13.57 17.20
C LEU A 323 11.87 12.25 17.55
N LEU A 324 13.08 12.04 17.01
CA LEU A 324 13.85 10.81 17.22
C LEU A 324 15.33 11.14 17.52
N PRO A 325 15.66 11.29 18.81
CA PRO A 325 17.02 11.54 19.29
C PRO A 325 17.99 10.39 18.98
N LEU A 326 19.28 10.71 18.94
CA LEU A 326 20.34 9.74 18.67
C LEU A 326 20.37 8.60 19.70
N ASP A 327 20.15 8.91 20.99
CA ASP A 327 20.08 7.92 22.08
C ASP A 327 19.04 6.82 21.80
N ASP A 328 17.84 7.22 21.38
CA ASP A 328 16.72 6.29 21.12
C ASP A 328 17.01 5.41 19.89
N ILE A 329 17.66 5.97 18.87
CA ILE A 329 18.10 5.22 17.68
C ILE A 329 19.11 4.14 18.08
N VAL A 330 20.13 4.52 18.86
CA VAL A 330 21.18 3.59 19.29
C VAL A 330 20.60 2.50 20.19
N ALA A 331 19.71 2.86 21.11
CA ALA A 331 19.04 1.90 21.98
C ALA A 331 18.18 0.89 21.19
N MET A 332 17.43 1.36 20.18
CA MET A 332 16.58 0.50 19.35
C MET A 332 17.40 -0.45 18.47
N VAL A 333 18.39 0.07 17.74
CA VAL A 333 19.20 -0.73 16.81
C VAL A 333 20.07 -1.74 17.55
N SER A 334 20.57 -1.38 18.74
CA SER A 334 21.39 -2.27 19.58
C SER A 334 20.57 -3.31 20.35
N HIS A 335 19.24 -3.28 20.30
CA HIS A 335 18.40 -4.22 21.03
C HIS A 335 18.47 -5.63 20.40
N PRO A 336 18.67 -6.70 21.19
CA PRO A 336 18.88 -8.06 20.66
C PRO A 336 17.65 -8.62 19.90
N ASP A 337 16.45 -8.21 20.29
CA ASP A 337 15.20 -8.64 19.64
C ASP A 337 14.75 -7.71 18.49
N CYS A 338 15.59 -6.77 18.04
CA CYS A 338 15.24 -5.83 16.98
C CYS A 338 15.22 -6.54 15.61
N LEU A 339 14.11 -6.39 14.87
CA LEU A 339 13.95 -7.01 13.56
C LEU A 339 14.80 -6.30 12.48
N PRO A 340 15.29 -7.00 11.45
CA PRO A 340 16.07 -6.42 10.36
C PRO A 340 15.37 -5.23 9.67
N GLU A 341 14.04 -5.29 9.49
CA GLU A 341 13.26 -4.22 8.85
C GLU A 341 13.20 -2.94 9.68
N VAL A 342 13.18 -3.08 11.01
CA VAL A 342 13.24 -1.95 11.95
C VAL A 342 14.65 -1.37 11.93
N LYS A 343 15.68 -2.22 12.01
CA LYS A 343 17.08 -1.80 11.92
C LYS A 343 17.33 -1.02 10.61
N GLU A 344 16.86 -1.53 9.48
CA GLU A 344 17.01 -0.86 8.18
C GLU A 344 16.37 0.53 8.17
N ALA A 345 15.13 0.68 8.67
CA ALA A 345 14.46 1.97 8.73
C ALA A 345 15.21 2.98 9.61
N TYR A 346 15.63 2.57 10.80
CA TYR A 346 16.37 3.42 11.74
C TYR A 346 17.77 3.79 11.24
N ILE A 347 18.47 2.88 10.58
CA ILE A 347 19.77 3.12 9.95
C ILE A 347 19.64 4.07 8.76
N ASN A 348 18.63 3.89 7.91
CA ASN A 348 18.36 4.84 6.84
C ASN A 348 18.05 6.24 7.39
N PHE A 349 17.28 6.33 8.48
CA PHE A 349 17.02 7.59 9.18
C PHE A 349 18.31 8.20 9.75
N LEU A 350 19.13 7.42 10.46
CA LEU A 350 20.42 7.85 11.00
C LEU A 350 21.32 8.41 9.89
N ASN A 351 21.39 7.71 8.76
CA ASN A 351 22.20 8.12 7.63
C ASN A 351 21.78 9.49 7.10
N HIS A 352 20.49 9.67 6.79
CA HIS A 352 20.01 10.89 6.14
C HIS A 352 19.70 12.05 7.09
N CYS A 353 19.54 11.78 8.38
CA CYS A 353 19.20 12.80 9.36
C CYS A 353 20.41 13.22 10.21
N TYR A 354 21.45 12.39 10.38
CA TYR A 354 22.62 12.74 11.22
C TYR A 354 23.97 12.66 10.50
N ILE A 355 24.13 11.84 9.46
CA ILE A 355 25.44 11.63 8.80
C ILE A 355 25.54 12.44 7.50
N ASP A 356 24.61 12.24 6.56
CA ASP A 356 24.54 12.92 5.26
C ASP A 356 23.71 14.20 5.31
N THR A 357 24.01 15.05 6.29
CA THR A 357 23.32 16.33 6.51
C THR A 357 24.03 17.49 5.80
N GLU A 358 23.34 18.63 5.67
CA GLU A 358 23.97 19.87 5.21
C GLU A 358 24.82 20.51 6.30
N VAL A 359 24.35 20.42 7.55
CA VAL A 359 25.00 21.00 8.74
C VAL A 359 25.67 19.88 9.54
N GLU A 360 26.88 20.14 10.01
CA GLU A 360 27.62 19.21 10.85
C GLU A 360 26.87 18.89 12.15
N MET A 361 26.52 17.61 12.33
CA MET A 361 25.95 17.09 13.57
C MET A 361 27.07 16.63 14.50
N LYS A 362 27.66 17.55 15.27
CA LYS A 362 28.82 17.26 16.15
C LYS A 362 28.61 16.07 17.08
N GLU A 363 27.39 15.85 17.52
CA GLU A 363 27.05 14.75 18.44
C GLU A 363 27.46 13.40 17.87
N ILE A 364 27.27 13.11 16.58
CA ILE A 364 27.60 11.78 16.01
C ILE A 364 29.11 11.53 15.92
N TYR A 365 29.91 12.59 15.80
CA TYR A 365 31.37 12.51 15.65
C TYR A 365 32.13 12.67 16.97
N THR A 366 31.53 13.32 17.97
CA THR A 366 32.16 13.57 19.29
C THR A 366 31.72 12.59 20.36
N SER A 367 30.58 11.92 20.18
CA SER A 367 30.03 10.96 21.14
C SER A 367 30.38 9.51 20.79
N ASN A 368 30.22 8.61 21.77
CA ASN A 368 30.45 7.17 21.60
C ASN A 368 29.27 6.44 20.94
N HIS A 369 28.28 7.15 20.41
CA HIS A 369 27.06 6.54 19.83
C HIS A 369 27.36 5.71 18.59
N MET A 370 28.14 6.26 17.66
CA MET A 370 28.51 5.54 16.43
C MET A 370 29.34 4.29 16.74
N TRP A 371 30.30 4.40 17.65
CA TRP A 371 31.10 3.27 18.12
C TRP A 371 30.26 2.20 18.83
N SER A 372 29.28 2.63 19.64
CA SER A 372 28.33 1.70 20.26
C SER A 372 27.51 0.93 19.23
N LEU A 373 27.08 1.57 18.14
CA LEU A 373 26.39 0.89 17.03
C LEU A 373 27.31 -0.11 16.32
N PHE A 374 28.57 0.27 16.07
CA PHE A 374 29.56 -0.62 15.47
C PHE A 374 29.76 -1.88 16.31
N GLU A 375 30.02 -1.72 17.61
CA GLU A 375 30.30 -2.84 18.53
C GLU A 375 29.07 -3.68 18.86
N LYS A 376 27.93 -3.05 19.16
CA LYS A 376 26.75 -3.74 19.71
C LYS A 376 25.79 -4.24 18.64
N SER A 377 25.78 -3.64 17.45
CA SER A 377 24.89 -4.06 16.35
C SER A 377 25.69 -4.52 15.13
N PHE A 378 26.41 -3.62 14.46
CA PHE A 378 26.89 -3.90 13.10
C PHE A 378 27.83 -5.09 13.03
N ILE A 379 28.81 -5.19 13.93
CA ILE A 379 29.73 -6.33 13.97
C ILE A 379 29.00 -7.62 14.34
N VAL A 380 28.03 -7.55 15.25
CA VAL A 380 27.22 -8.72 15.66
C VAL A 380 26.37 -9.22 14.50
N ASP A 381 25.68 -8.32 13.80
CA ASP A 381 24.84 -8.64 12.65
C ASP A 381 25.67 -9.19 11.47
N MET A 382 26.84 -8.60 11.20
CA MET A 382 27.81 -9.12 10.21
C MET A 382 28.30 -10.53 10.59
N ALA A 383 28.61 -10.75 11.87
CA ALA A 383 29.06 -12.05 12.36
C ALA A 383 27.95 -13.11 12.25
N ILE A 384 26.69 -12.76 12.51
CA ILE A 384 25.55 -13.67 12.35
C ILE A 384 25.42 -14.12 10.90
N ILE A 385 25.50 -13.23 9.92
CA ILE A 385 25.47 -13.61 8.49
C ILE A 385 26.69 -14.43 8.10
N ALA A 386 27.88 -14.04 8.56
CA ALA A 386 29.12 -14.75 8.23
C ALA A 386 29.17 -16.17 8.83
N THR A 387 28.47 -16.41 9.94
CA THR A 387 28.39 -17.70 10.63
C THR A 387 27.13 -18.50 10.26
N ALA A 388 26.17 -17.89 9.57
CA ALA A 388 24.97 -18.57 9.08
C ALA A 388 25.33 -19.66 8.06
N THR A 389 24.64 -20.81 8.16
CA THR A 389 24.84 -21.93 7.25
C THR A 389 24.54 -21.52 5.81
N HIS A 390 25.39 -21.91 4.84
CA HIS A 390 25.25 -21.61 3.40
C HIS A 390 23.98 -22.17 2.70
N ASP A 391 23.00 -22.66 3.46
CA ASP A 391 21.72 -23.12 2.92
C ASP A 391 20.82 -21.92 2.59
N ARG A 392 20.78 -21.57 1.30
CA ARG A 392 19.97 -20.45 0.76
C ARG A 392 18.47 -20.57 1.05
N ASN A 393 17.96 -21.75 1.41
CA ASN A 393 16.55 -21.94 1.74
C ASN A 393 16.18 -21.43 3.14
N HIS A 394 17.16 -21.25 4.02
CA HIS A 394 16.98 -20.77 5.40
C HIS A 394 17.73 -19.46 5.66
N ALA A 395 18.26 -18.81 4.61
CA ALA A 395 18.95 -17.54 4.71
C ALA A 395 17.96 -16.42 5.07
N ASP A 396 18.31 -15.62 6.08
CA ASP A 396 17.58 -14.40 6.41
C ASP A 396 17.92 -13.32 5.38
N THR A 397 17.18 -13.31 4.27
CA THR A 397 17.37 -12.36 3.17
C THR A 397 17.17 -10.91 3.60
N ALA A 398 16.40 -10.65 4.66
CA ALA A 398 16.18 -9.29 5.16
C ALA A 398 17.42 -8.80 5.90
N LEU A 399 17.99 -9.64 6.78
CA LEU A 399 19.25 -9.34 7.46
C LEU A 399 20.42 -9.21 6.49
N GLU A 400 20.51 -10.09 5.49
CA GLU A 400 21.52 -9.99 4.42
C GLU A 400 21.46 -8.64 3.70
N ASN A 401 20.27 -8.24 3.23
CA ASN A 401 20.10 -6.95 2.56
C ASN A 401 20.42 -5.76 3.46
N TYR A 402 20.01 -5.82 4.74
CA TYR A 402 20.32 -4.80 5.72
C TYR A 402 21.83 -4.61 5.90
N VAL A 403 22.58 -5.71 6.04
CA VAL A 403 24.04 -5.62 6.23
C VAL A 403 24.74 -5.21 4.94
N THR A 404 24.40 -5.81 3.78
CA THR A 404 25.10 -5.52 2.53
C THR A 404 24.80 -4.13 1.98
N ASN A 405 23.58 -3.63 2.17
CA ASN A 405 23.17 -2.32 1.64
C ASN A 405 23.16 -1.26 2.74
N GLY A 406 22.40 -1.46 3.82
CA GLY A 406 22.20 -0.47 4.87
C GLY A 406 23.49 -0.16 5.64
N VAL A 407 24.09 -1.18 6.25
CA VAL A 407 25.29 -1.02 7.07
C VAL A 407 26.49 -0.58 6.22
N MET A 408 26.71 -1.19 5.06
CA MET A 408 27.80 -0.78 4.16
C MET A 408 27.63 0.66 3.66
N ASN A 409 26.40 1.10 3.39
CA ASN A 409 26.13 2.49 3.00
C ASN A 409 26.46 3.44 4.15
N ILE A 410 26.01 3.16 5.39
CA ILE A 410 26.39 3.98 6.55
C ILE A 410 27.90 4.06 6.71
N ILE A 411 28.60 2.93 6.66
CA ILE A 411 30.06 2.90 6.82
C ILE A 411 30.72 3.79 5.76
N THR A 412 30.29 3.63 4.50
CA THR A 412 30.83 4.41 3.39
C THR A 412 30.54 5.90 3.59
N THR A 413 29.30 6.28 3.89
CA THR A 413 28.88 7.66 4.06
C THR A 413 29.53 8.32 5.29
N PHE A 414 29.62 7.61 6.41
CA PHE A 414 30.23 8.11 7.65
C PHE A 414 31.73 8.41 7.46
N PHE A 415 32.50 7.47 6.89
CA PHE A 415 33.94 7.67 6.68
C PHE A 415 34.25 8.56 5.47
N SER A 416 33.34 8.68 4.50
CA SER A 416 33.48 9.65 3.40
C SER A 416 33.03 11.06 3.79
N SER A 417 32.41 11.22 4.95
CA SER A 417 31.91 12.50 5.41
C SER A 417 33.08 13.47 5.68
N PRO A 418 33.04 14.70 5.15
CA PRO A 418 34.10 15.70 5.36
C PRO A 418 34.24 16.10 6.84
N PHE A 419 33.26 15.78 7.68
CA PHE A 419 33.26 16.07 9.11
C PHE A 419 33.97 14.98 9.94
N SER A 420 34.19 13.78 9.37
CA SER A 420 34.89 12.68 10.05
C SER A 420 36.39 12.95 10.23
N ASP A 421 37.03 13.62 9.26
CA ASP A 421 38.46 13.95 9.33
C ASP A 421 38.78 15.01 10.42
N GLN A 422 37.83 15.91 10.72
CA GLN A 422 38.04 16.98 11.71
C GLN A 422 38.04 16.44 13.15
N SER A 423 37.36 15.32 13.40
CA SER A 423 37.27 14.69 14.72
C SER A 423 38.52 13.89 15.08
N THR A 424 39.28 13.40 14.09
CA THR A 424 40.59 12.74 14.30
C THR A 424 41.71 13.68 14.78
N THR A 425 41.53 15.00 14.70
CA THR A 425 42.52 15.99 15.17
C THR A 425 42.51 16.24 16.67
N VAL A 426 41.58 15.62 17.41
CA VAL A 426 41.49 15.71 18.87
C VAL A 426 41.77 14.33 19.48
N GLN A 427 43.02 13.87 19.37
CA GLN A 427 43.59 12.81 20.21
C GLN A 427 44.74 13.37 21.02
#